data_AF-A0A831XQF3-F1
#
_entry.id   AF-A0A831XQF3-F1
#
_cell.length_a   1.000
_cell.length_b   1.000
_cell.length_c   1.000
_cell.angle_alpha   90.00
_cell.angle_beta   90.00
_cell.angle_gamma   90.00
#
_symmetry.space_group_name_H-M   'P 1'
#
loop_
_entity.id
_entity.type
_entity.pdbx_description
1 polymer ?
#
loop_
_entity_poly.entity_id
_entity_poly.type
_entity_poly.pdbx_seq_one_letter_code
_entity_poly.pdbx_strand_id
1 'polypeptide(L)'
;MLTKAKYLLILTLVLSSFFGGCVSNTCPKTEAKQRADVVVADVPEPGEQAVEGSSLRTPEIVWNPEVELLDTEGAGKLYQVGEHLVCVMEGTHEEMGYQHGRLLAKHIAHIMREGYLEKALWSRGYTREYVMAESERMEKHFPPEYIEELKGLVKGLQAAGFEDATYETLTQAEKQLLESNRAAYEEARLALTQAEILHYGPDAPPGCSNFACWGRWTTDGRLLHGRNLDWSILGGAQEDAVILVWRPKGGSPFMMLSWSGAIGSVTGM
;
A
#
# COMPACT_ATOMS: atom_id res chain seq x y z
N MET A 1 -17.92 -47.65 -2.00
CA MET A 1 -17.28 -47.04 -0.80
C MET A 1 -15.80 -46.70 -1.06
N LEU A 2 -15.49 -45.99 -2.14
CA LEU A 2 -14.16 -45.42 -2.40
C LEU A 2 -14.38 -44.26 -3.38
N THR A 3 -14.33 -42.99 -2.93
CA THR A 3 -14.04 -41.76 -3.73
C THR A 3 -14.48 -40.46 -3.03
N LYS A 4 -13.98 -40.18 -1.81
CA LYS A 4 -13.97 -38.80 -1.27
C LYS A 4 -12.65 -38.41 -0.59
N ALA A 5 -11.87 -39.37 -0.09
CA ALA A 5 -10.62 -39.09 0.63
C ALA A 5 -9.43 -38.67 -0.27
N LYS A 6 -9.44 -38.93 -1.58
CA LYS A 6 -8.29 -38.63 -2.46
C LYS A 6 -8.21 -37.18 -2.95
N TYR A 7 -9.31 -36.43 -2.96
CA TYR A 7 -9.30 -35.04 -3.43
C TYR A 7 -8.88 -34.04 -2.35
N LEU A 8 -9.01 -34.39 -1.06
CA LEU A 8 -8.60 -33.51 0.03
C LEU A 8 -7.06 -33.46 0.18
N LEU A 9 -6.36 -34.55 -0.13
CA LEU A 9 -4.89 -34.60 -0.01
C LEU A 9 -4.16 -33.86 -1.14
N ILE A 10 -4.76 -33.77 -2.33
CA ILE A 10 -4.15 -33.10 -3.48
C ILE A 10 -4.27 -31.57 -3.37
N LEU A 11 -5.33 -31.06 -2.74
CA LEU A 11 -5.51 -29.61 -2.60
C LEU A 11 -4.51 -28.98 -1.60
N THR A 12 -4.10 -29.72 -0.55
CA THR A 12 -3.12 -29.23 0.43
C THR A 12 -1.70 -29.17 -0.15
N LEU A 13 -1.34 -30.08 -1.06
CA LEU A 13 0.00 -30.13 -1.69
C LEU A 13 0.19 -29.06 -2.78
N VAL A 14 -0.88 -28.63 -3.46
CA VAL A 14 -0.76 -27.59 -4.49
C VAL A 14 -0.61 -26.19 -3.89
N LEU A 15 -1.19 -25.94 -2.71
CA LEU A 15 -1.04 -24.66 -1.98
C LEU A 15 0.34 -24.48 -1.34
N SER A 16 1.03 -25.55 -0.95
CA SER A 16 2.43 -25.46 -0.47
C SER A 16 3.45 -25.25 -1.59
N SER A 17 3.07 -25.48 -2.85
CA SER A 17 3.99 -25.44 -3.99
C SER A 17 4.10 -24.06 -4.64
N PHE A 18 3.17 -23.13 -4.34
CA PHE A 18 3.20 -21.76 -4.87
C PHE A 18 3.97 -20.76 -4.00
N PHE A 19 4.32 -21.13 -2.77
CA PHE A 19 5.23 -20.36 -1.89
C PHE A 19 6.65 -20.98 -1.79
N GLY A 20 6.96 -21.96 -2.63
CA GLY A 20 8.28 -22.60 -2.71
C GLY A 20 9.18 -21.94 -3.76
N GLY A 21 9.45 -20.65 -3.64
CA GLY A 21 10.51 -19.99 -4.42
C GLY A 21 11.89 -20.47 -3.96
N CYS A 22 12.39 -21.53 -4.59
CA CYS A 22 13.80 -21.95 -4.65
C CYS A 22 14.67 -21.76 -3.39
N VAL A 23 14.56 -22.68 -2.43
CA VAL A 23 15.74 -23.10 -1.65
C VAL A 23 16.40 -24.26 -2.41
N SER A 24 17.14 -23.95 -3.48
CA SER A 24 18.06 -24.92 -4.09
C SER A 24 19.46 -24.68 -3.55
N ASN A 25 19.95 -25.62 -2.73
CA ASN A 25 21.26 -25.58 -2.07
C ASN A 25 22.44 -25.87 -3.04
N THR A 26 22.36 -25.39 -4.28
CA THR A 26 23.41 -25.60 -5.29
C THR A 26 23.57 -24.40 -6.20
N CYS A 27 24.08 -23.29 -5.67
CA CYS A 27 24.69 -22.24 -6.48
C CYS A 27 26.23 -22.45 -6.46
N PRO A 28 26.92 -22.48 -7.62
CA PRO A 28 28.38 -22.54 -7.66
C PRO A 28 28.97 -21.31 -6.96
N LYS A 29 29.95 -21.51 -6.09
CA LYS A 29 30.70 -20.41 -5.45
C LYS A 29 31.53 -19.69 -6.51
N THR A 30 30.96 -18.66 -7.12
CA THR A 30 31.72 -17.64 -7.84
C THR A 30 32.11 -16.56 -6.84
N GLU A 31 33.40 -16.24 -6.76
CA GLU A 31 33.96 -15.22 -5.87
C GLU A 31 33.24 -13.88 -6.08
N ALA A 32 32.51 -13.45 -5.05
CA ALA A 32 31.83 -12.17 -5.05
C ALA A 32 32.89 -11.06 -4.96
N LYS A 33 32.99 -10.23 -6.01
CA LYS A 33 33.56 -8.89 -5.89
C LYS A 33 32.75 -8.12 -4.85
N GLN A 34 33.44 -7.54 -3.87
CA GLN A 34 32.90 -6.69 -2.80
C GLN A 34 31.80 -5.77 -3.32
N ARG A 35 30.56 -6.10 -2.95
CA ARG A 35 29.40 -5.22 -3.06
C ARG A 35 29.49 -4.28 -1.87
N ALA A 36 29.36 -2.98 -2.09
CA ALA A 36 29.42 -1.98 -1.03
C ALA A 36 28.48 -2.36 0.12
N ASP A 37 29.00 -2.37 1.34
CA ASP A 37 28.30 -2.77 2.54
C ASP A 37 27.11 -1.83 2.78
N VAL A 38 25.91 -2.29 2.44
CA VAL A 38 24.67 -1.71 2.95
C VAL A 38 24.56 -2.16 4.39
N VAL A 39 24.78 -1.26 5.33
CA VAL A 39 24.54 -1.50 6.75
C VAL A 39 23.03 -1.62 6.95
N VAL A 40 22.53 -2.85 6.93
CA VAL A 40 21.16 -3.15 7.38
C VAL A 40 21.16 -2.93 8.88
N ALA A 41 20.41 -1.95 9.36
CA ALA A 41 20.24 -1.72 10.79
C ALA A 41 19.69 -2.99 11.45
N ASP A 42 20.32 -3.44 12.54
CA ASP A 42 19.84 -4.57 13.34
C ASP A 42 18.41 -4.27 13.82
N VAL A 43 17.46 -5.07 13.35
CA VAL A 43 16.10 -5.10 13.90
C VAL A 43 16.24 -5.64 15.32
N PRO A 44 15.82 -4.91 16.37
CA PRO A 44 15.89 -5.42 17.73
C PRO A 44 15.10 -6.73 17.82
N GLU A 45 15.74 -7.77 18.36
CA GLU A 45 15.09 -9.06 18.58
C GLU A 45 13.77 -8.86 19.34
N PRO A 46 12.65 -9.40 18.85
CA PRO A 46 11.39 -9.28 19.56
C PRO A 46 11.55 -9.97 20.91
N GLY A 47 11.52 -9.18 21.99
CA GLY A 47 11.47 -9.71 23.33
C GLY A 47 10.26 -10.64 23.43
N GLU A 48 10.51 -11.93 23.66
CA GLU A 48 9.49 -12.91 24.02
C GLU A 48 8.85 -12.50 25.34
N GLN A 49 7.85 -11.64 25.28
CA GLN A 49 6.75 -11.67 26.23
C GLN A 49 5.55 -12.22 25.47
N ALA A 50 5.41 -13.55 25.50
CA ALA A 50 4.13 -14.17 25.24
C ALA A 50 3.12 -13.46 26.14
N VAL A 51 2.16 -12.76 25.53
CA VAL A 51 1.05 -12.14 26.26
C VAL A 51 0.20 -13.30 26.79
N GLU A 52 0.55 -13.79 27.99
CA GLU A 52 -0.25 -14.75 28.73
C GLU A 52 -1.63 -14.12 28.97
N GLY A 53 -2.65 -14.69 28.32
CA GLY A 53 -4.04 -14.43 28.65
C GLY A 53 -4.79 -13.39 27.82
N SER A 54 -4.47 -13.16 26.54
CA SER A 54 -5.44 -12.44 25.69
C SER A 54 -6.67 -13.33 25.46
N SER A 55 -7.74 -13.07 26.22
CA SER A 55 -9.06 -13.60 25.91
C SER A 55 -9.37 -13.26 24.46
N LEU A 56 -9.81 -14.25 23.66
CA LEU A 56 -10.28 -14.00 22.30
C LEU A 56 -11.25 -12.82 22.31
N ARG A 57 -10.87 -11.71 21.67
CA ARG A 57 -11.75 -10.55 21.55
C ARG A 57 -12.81 -10.88 20.52
N THR A 58 -14.08 -10.82 20.92
CA THR A 58 -15.17 -10.77 19.95
C THR A 58 -15.23 -9.34 19.41
N PRO A 59 -14.96 -9.11 18.12
CA PRO A 59 -15.11 -7.78 17.56
C PRO A 59 -16.59 -7.39 17.59
N GLU A 60 -16.85 -6.13 17.93
CA GLU A 60 -18.19 -5.56 17.80
C GLU A 60 -18.47 -5.30 16.32
N ILE A 61 -19.62 -5.76 15.83
CA ILE A 61 -20.06 -5.46 14.46
C ILE A 61 -20.88 -4.18 14.49
N VAL A 62 -20.32 -3.11 13.94
CA VAL A 62 -21.01 -1.83 13.77
C VAL A 62 -21.80 -1.86 12.47
N TRP A 63 -23.09 -2.18 12.56
CA TRP A 63 -23.95 -2.30 11.38
C TRP A 63 -24.29 -0.96 10.71
N ASN A 64 -24.43 0.09 11.51
CA ASN A 64 -24.81 1.43 11.06
C ASN A 64 -23.83 2.45 11.67
N PRO A 65 -22.59 2.52 11.16
CA PRO A 65 -21.64 3.52 11.65
C PRO A 65 -22.17 4.93 11.35
N GLU A 66 -21.84 5.89 12.22
CA GLU A 66 -22.08 7.31 11.93
C GLU A 66 -21.31 7.71 10.66
N VAL A 67 -21.96 8.52 9.82
CA VAL A 67 -21.39 9.00 8.56
C VAL A 67 -21.44 10.52 8.55
N GLU A 68 -20.26 11.15 8.52
CA GLU A 68 -20.09 12.59 8.40
C GLU A 68 -19.39 12.92 7.08
N LEU A 69 -19.89 13.91 6.34
CA LEU A 69 -19.20 14.46 5.17
C LEU A 69 -18.20 15.53 5.65
N LEU A 70 -16.92 15.29 5.46
CA LEU A 70 -15.85 16.16 5.92
C LEU A 70 -15.48 17.26 4.90
N ASP A 71 -15.40 16.90 3.61
CA ASP A 71 -14.97 17.82 2.55
C ASP A 71 -15.45 17.33 1.17
N THR A 72 -15.42 18.23 0.18
CA THR A 72 -15.79 17.97 -1.20
C THR A 72 -14.85 18.68 -2.16
N GLU A 73 -14.54 18.04 -3.29
CA GLU A 73 -13.75 18.61 -4.38
C GLU A 73 -14.32 18.12 -5.71
N GLY A 74 -14.91 19.01 -6.52
CA GLY A 74 -15.63 18.59 -7.73
C GLY A 74 -16.70 17.53 -7.43
N ALA A 75 -16.57 16.34 -8.03
CA ALA A 75 -17.45 15.19 -7.76
C ALA A 75 -16.98 14.32 -6.57
N GLY A 76 -15.75 14.54 -6.10
CA GLY A 76 -15.13 13.79 -5.02
C GLY A 76 -15.64 14.22 -3.64
N LYS A 77 -15.69 13.26 -2.71
CA LYS A 77 -16.21 13.45 -1.37
C LYS A 77 -15.37 12.68 -0.36
N LEU A 78 -15.04 13.33 0.75
CA LEU A 78 -14.37 12.70 1.88
C LEU A 78 -15.36 12.53 3.04
N TYR A 79 -15.47 11.32 3.55
CA TYR A 79 -16.34 10.97 4.66
C TYR A 79 -15.54 10.44 5.84
N GLN A 80 -16.01 10.73 7.05
CA GLN A 80 -15.74 9.94 8.25
C GLN A 80 -16.87 8.91 8.39
N VAL A 81 -16.53 7.62 8.44
CA VAL A 81 -17.47 6.51 8.63
C VAL A 81 -17.04 5.69 9.83
N GLY A 82 -17.64 5.95 10.98
CA GLY A 82 -17.13 5.45 12.26
C GLY A 82 -15.68 5.90 12.47
N GLU A 83 -14.76 4.95 12.59
CA GLU A 83 -13.32 5.22 12.76
C GLU A 83 -12.55 5.29 11.43
N HIS A 84 -13.21 5.12 10.29
CA HIS A 84 -12.55 5.01 8.99
C HIS A 84 -12.80 6.23 8.11
N LEU A 85 -11.75 6.72 7.46
CA LEU A 85 -11.89 7.65 6.34
C LEU A 85 -12.31 6.90 5.09
N VAL A 86 -13.26 7.49 4.35
CA VAL A 86 -13.72 6.99 3.05
C VAL A 86 -13.64 8.13 2.04
N CYS A 87 -12.74 8.01 1.07
CA CYS A 87 -12.60 8.97 -0.03
C CYS A 87 -13.24 8.40 -1.30
N VAL A 88 -14.32 9.01 -1.75
CA VAL A 88 -15.02 8.64 -2.98
C VAL A 88 -14.62 9.62 -4.08
N MET A 89 -14.08 9.10 -5.18
CA MET A 89 -13.61 9.85 -6.32
C MET A 89 -14.41 9.47 -7.57
N GLU A 90 -14.69 10.44 -8.43
CA GLU A 90 -15.49 10.22 -9.64
C GLU A 90 -14.98 11.06 -10.80
N GLY A 91 -14.88 10.46 -11.98
CA GLY A 91 -14.45 11.14 -13.21
C GLY A 91 -13.40 10.40 -14.02
N THR A 92 -12.69 11.12 -14.87
CA THR A 92 -11.48 10.64 -15.53
C THR A 92 -10.37 10.38 -14.51
N HIS A 93 -9.32 9.66 -14.89
CA HIS A 93 -8.18 9.39 -14.01
C HIS A 93 -7.54 10.67 -13.46
N GLU A 94 -7.37 11.69 -14.30
CA GLU A 94 -6.84 12.98 -13.87
C GLU A 94 -7.76 13.68 -12.85
N GLU A 95 -9.07 13.68 -13.10
CA GLU A 95 -10.07 14.27 -12.18
C GLU A 95 -10.09 13.55 -10.83
N MET A 96 -10.07 12.21 -10.84
CA MET A 96 -10.03 11.40 -9.62
C MET A 96 -8.71 11.59 -8.87
N GLY A 97 -7.58 11.63 -9.58
CA GLY A 97 -6.29 11.96 -9.00
C GLY A 97 -6.32 13.31 -8.29
N TYR A 98 -6.82 14.36 -8.95
CA TYR A 98 -6.94 15.69 -8.36
C TYR A 98 -7.78 15.70 -7.08
N GLN A 99 -8.92 15.02 -7.10
CA GLN A 99 -9.79 14.85 -5.93
C GLN A 99 -9.04 14.16 -4.79
N HIS A 100 -8.33 13.06 -5.09
CA HIS A 100 -7.52 12.32 -4.12
C HIS A 100 -6.49 13.25 -3.45
N GLY A 101 -5.66 13.90 -4.26
CA GLY A 101 -4.58 14.74 -3.80
C GLY A 101 -5.07 15.89 -2.92
N ARG A 102 -6.16 16.56 -3.33
CA ARG A 102 -6.70 17.68 -2.58
C ARG A 102 -7.38 17.23 -1.28
N LEU A 103 -8.27 16.24 -1.36
CA LEU A 103 -9.10 15.84 -0.21
C LEU A 103 -8.28 15.21 0.91
N LEU A 104 -7.22 14.47 0.56
CA LEU A 104 -6.36 13.78 1.51
C LEU A 104 -5.00 14.47 1.71
N ALA A 105 -4.86 15.73 1.30
CA ALA A 105 -3.55 16.39 1.23
C ALA A 105 -2.75 16.35 2.54
N LYS A 106 -3.42 16.57 3.68
CA LYS A 106 -2.80 16.50 5.01
C LYS A 106 -2.27 15.11 5.35
N HIS A 107 -3.04 14.07 5.04
CA HIS A 107 -2.68 12.67 5.29
C HIS A 107 -1.56 12.21 4.36
N ILE A 108 -1.61 12.61 3.08
CA ILE A 108 -0.55 12.32 2.11
C ILE A 108 0.76 12.97 2.54
N ALA A 109 0.71 14.23 2.98
CA ALA A 109 1.88 14.93 3.50
C ALA A 109 2.44 14.25 4.76
N HIS A 110 1.59 13.77 5.67
CA HIS A 110 2.04 13.01 6.83
C HIS A 110 2.75 11.71 6.39
N ILE A 111 2.15 10.91 5.50
CA ILE A 111 2.77 9.69 4.96
C ILE A 111 4.16 9.95 4.35
N MET A 112 4.30 11.04 3.59
CA MET A 112 5.54 11.39 2.90
C MET A 112 6.64 11.89 3.85
N ARG A 113 6.28 12.62 4.91
CA ARG A 113 7.25 13.30 5.80
C ARG A 113 7.59 12.54 7.06
N GLU A 114 6.62 11.84 7.62
CA GLU A 114 6.66 11.33 9.01
C GLU A 114 6.12 9.91 9.13
N GLY A 115 5.19 9.54 8.25
CA GLY A 115 4.46 8.28 8.27
C GLY A 115 5.12 7.21 7.41
N TYR A 116 4.29 6.50 6.65
CA TYR A 116 4.67 5.22 6.07
C TYR A 116 5.88 5.27 5.12
N LEU A 117 5.95 6.24 4.21
CA LEU A 117 7.07 6.29 3.25
C LEU A 117 8.38 6.66 3.94
N GLU A 118 8.34 7.58 4.91
CA GLU A 118 9.49 7.93 5.74
C GLU A 118 10.01 6.73 6.53
N LYS A 119 9.12 6.03 7.24
CA LYS A 119 9.46 4.87 8.07
C LYS A 119 9.91 3.67 7.23
N ALA A 120 9.26 3.42 6.09
CA ALA A 120 9.52 2.24 5.27
C ALA A 120 10.74 2.37 4.36
N LEU A 121 11.07 3.58 3.90
CA LEU A 121 12.20 3.80 3.00
C LEU A 121 13.35 4.47 3.73
N TRP A 122 13.15 5.70 4.19
CA TRP A 122 14.25 6.56 4.65
C TRP A 122 14.82 6.10 5.99
N SER A 123 13.95 5.80 6.96
CA SER A 123 14.36 5.26 8.28
C SER A 123 14.99 3.85 8.19
N ARG A 124 14.81 3.16 7.06
CA ARG A 124 15.42 1.84 6.78
C ARG A 124 16.73 1.95 5.98
N GLY A 125 17.23 3.16 5.75
CA GLY A 125 18.53 3.41 5.13
C GLY A 125 18.54 3.34 3.61
N TYR A 126 17.37 3.32 2.96
CA TYR A 126 17.31 3.45 1.50
C TYR A 126 17.75 4.86 1.08
N THR A 127 18.59 4.96 0.05
CA THR A 127 18.97 6.27 -0.48
C THR A 127 17.94 6.77 -1.49
N ARG A 128 17.74 8.08 -1.55
CA ARG A 128 16.81 8.70 -2.51
C ARG A 128 17.19 8.37 -3.95
N GLU A 129 18.47 8.39 -4.27
CA GLU A 129 18.97 8.09 -5.62
C GLU A 129 18.58 6.67 -6.06
N TYR A 130 18.73 5.69 -5.15
CA TYR A 130 18.36 4.30 -5.44
C TYR A 130 16.84 4.16 -5.62
N VAL A 131 16.06 4.66 -4.65
CA VAL A 131 14.59 4.54 -4.65
C VAL A 131 13.98 5.21 -5.89
N MET A 132 14.42 6.43 -6.21
CA MET A 132 13.88 7.17 -7.35
C MET A 132 14.27 6.51 -8.68
N ALA A 133 15.49 5.98 -8.80
CA ALA A 133 15.93 5.27 -10.01
C ALA A 133 15.15 3.96 -10.22
N GLU A 134 14.93 3.16 -9.18
CA GLU A 134 14.12 1.94 -9.31
C GLU A 134 12.64 2.28 -9.61
N SER A 135 12.10 3.29 -8.95
CA SER A 135 10.73 3.75 -9.21
C SER A 135 10.55 4.25 -10.65
N GLU A 136 11.52 4.96 -11.22
CA GLU A 136 11.48 5.45 -12.61
C GLU A 136 11.53 4.29 -13.61
N ARG A 137 12.31 3.24 -13.33
CA ARG A 137 12.36 2.05 -14.21
C ARG A 137 11.02 1.32 -14.31
N MET A 138 10.20 1.38 -13.26
CA MET A 138 8.88 0.76 -13.22
C MET A 138 7.85 1.56 -14.02
N GLU A 139 7.95 2.88 -14.05
CA GLU A 139 6.95 3.77 -14.67
C GLU A 139 6.64 3.45 -16.13
N LYS A 140 7.65 3.02 -16.90
CA LYS A 140 7.45 2.63 -18.31
C LYS A 140 6.47 1.47 -18.52
N HIS A 141 6.14 0.74 -17.45
CA HIS A 141 5.18 -0.35 -17.45
C HIS A 141 3.80 0.08 -16.95
N PHE A 142 3.64 1.33 -16.53
CA PHE A 142 2.38 1.83 -16.03
C PHE A 142 1.44 2.12 -17.21
N PRO A 143 0.18 1.67 -17.12
CA PRO A 143 -0.87 2.16 -18.00
C PRO A 143 -0.92 3.70 -18.01
N PRO A 144 -1.08 4.35 -19.18
CA PRO A 144 -1.13 5.81 -19.28
C PRO A 144 -2.18 6.44 -18.34
N GLU A 145 -3.27 5.74 -18.09
CA GLU A 145 -4.36 6.17 -17.23
C GLU A 145 -3.89 6.42 -15.79
N TYR A 146 -3.05 5.55 -15.24
CA TYR A 146 -2.52 5.71 -13.88
C TYR A 146 -1.45 6.80 -13.80
N ILE A 147 -0.73 7.05 -14.89
CA ILE A 147 0.17 8.21 -15.00
C ILE A 147 -0.64 9.51 -14.92
N GLU A 148 -1.78 9.58 -15.61
CA GLU A 148 -2.68 10.75 -15.53
C GLU A 148 -3.28 10.91 -14.13
N GLU A 149 -3.60 9.82 -13.44
CA GLU A 149 -4.06 9.86 -12.05
C GLU A 149 -3.00 10.39 -11.08
N LEU A 150 -1.74 9.93 -11.19
CA LEU A 150 -0.63 10.46 -10.40
C LEU A 150 -0.41 11.95 -10.64
N LYS A 151 -0.47 12.40 -11.91
CA LYS A 151 -0.37 13.82 -12.25
C LYS A 151 -1.54 14.61 -11.64
N GLY A 152 -2.76 14.08 -11.70
CA GLY A 152 -3.92 14.64 -11.03
C GLY A 152 -3.68 14.80 -9.53
N LEU A 153 -3.19 13.75 -8.88
CA LEU A 153 -2.88 13.72 -7.45
C LEU A 153 -1.89 14.83 -7.05
N VAL A 154 -0.81 14.99 -7.82
CA VAL A 154 0.15 16.08 -7.59
C VAL A 154 -0.51 17.45 -7.71
N LYS A 155 -1.35 17.66 -8.74
CA LYS A 155 -2.09 18.93 -8.91
C LYS A 155 -3.04 19.19 -7.73
N GLY A 156 -3.69 18.15 -7.21
CA GLY A 156 -4.57 18.24 -6.05
C GLY A 156 -3.81 18.63 -4.78
N LEU A 157 -2.62 18.04 -4.55
CA LEU A 157 -1.75 18.40 -3.44
C LEU A 157 -1.31 19.86 -3.50
N GLN A 158 -0.89 20.31 -4.69
CA GLN A 158 -0.51 21.70 -4.93
C GLN A 158 -1.66 22.66 -4.64
N ALA A 159 -2.86 22.36 -5.14
CA ALA A 159 -4.05 23.17 -4.87
C ALA A 159 -4.40 23.27 -3.38
N ALA A 160 -4.04 22.25 -2.58
CA ALA A 160 -4.20 22.25 -1.13
C ALA A 160 -3.07 22.96 -0.37
N GLY A 161 -2.09 23.56 -1.07
CA GLY A 161 -0.96 24.27 -0.47
C GLY A 161 0.19 23.36 -0.03
N PHE A 162 0.25 22.12 -0.51
CA PHE A 162 1.33 21.16 -0.21
C PHE A 162 2.39 21.15 -1.33
N GLU A 163 2.74 22.33 -1.83
CA GLU A 163 3.78 22.53 -2.86
C GLU A 163 5.16 22.03 -2.38
N ASP A 164 5.45 22.24 -1.09
CA ASP A 164 6.70 21.87 -0.40
C ASP A 164 6.49 20.71 0.59
N ALA A 165 5.65 19.72 0.22
CA ALA A 165 5.37 18.41 0.84
C ALA A 165 6.53 17.68 1.54
N THR A 166 7.75 18.10 1.29
CA THR A 166 8.98 17.36 1.47
C THR A 166 10.06 18.44 1.42
N TYR A 167 11.18 18.31 2.13
CA TYR A 167 12.43 19.05 1.87
C TYR A 167 12.79 20.32 2.69
N GLU A 168 12.87 20.20 4.02
CA GLU A 168 13.76 21.10 4.80
C GLU A 168 15.25 20.79 4.60
N THR A 169 15.60 19.61 4.07
CA THR A 169 16.98 19.08 4.04
C THR A 169 17.71 19.14 2.69
N LEU A 170 17.10 19.68 1.62
CA LEU A 170 17.74 19.74 0.29
C LEU A 170 18.62 20.98 0.09
N THR A 171 19.67 20.79 -0.71
CA THR A 171 20.61 21.85 -1.12
C THR A 171 19.96 22.81 -2.13
N GLN A 172 20.50 24.02 -2.23
CA GLN A 172 19.99 25.04 -3.18
C GLN A 172 20.07 24.61 -4.65
N ALA A 173 21.00 23.72 -5.01
CA ALA A 173 21.14 23.18 -6.35
C ALA A 173 20.01 22.17 -6.69
N GLU A 174 19.55 21.40 -5.72
CA GLU A 174 18.41 20.48 -5.88
C GLU A 174 17.11 21.28 -5.97
N LYS A 175 16.94 22.32 -5.15
CA LYS A 175 15.80 23.25 -5.19
C LYS A 175 15.58 23.89 -6.58
N GLN A 176 16.65 24.10 -7.34
CA GLN A 176 16.58 24.67 -8.69
C GLN A 176 16.23 23.65 -9.79
N LEU A 177 16.38 22.34 -9.54
CA LEU A 177 15.83 21.28 -10.40
C LEU A 177 14.36 20.97 -10.07
N LEU A 178 13.89 21.41 -8.88
CA LEU A 178 12.59 21.16 -8.26
C LEU A 178 11.47 22.13 -8.67
N GLU A 179 11.76 23.19 -9.43
CA GLU A 179 10.75 24.18 -9.89
C GLU A 179 9.71 23.61 -10.88
N SER A 180 9.81 22.32 -11.23
CA SER A 180 8.85 21.63 -12.07
C SER A 180 8.22 20.49 -11.27
N ASN A 181 6.93 20.23 -11.49
CA ASN A 181 6.08 19.16 -10.93
C ASN A 181 6.69 17.73 -10.83
N ARG A 182 7.92 17.54 -11.32
CA ARG A 182 8.71 16.32 -11.30
C ARG A 182 8.94 15.76 -9.89
N ALA A 183 9.40 16.55 -8.92
CA ALA A 183 9.74 15.99 -7.60
C ALA A 183 8.51 15.51 -6.82
N ALA A 184 7.42 16.29 -6.84
CA ALA A 184 6.14 15.87 -6.26
C ALA A 184 5.57 14.64 -6.99
N TYR A 185 5.76 14.55 -8.30
CA TYR A 185 5.39 13.37 -9.08
C TYR A 185 6.24 12.15 -8.74
N GLU A 186 7.55 12.31 -8.57
CA GLU A 186 8.46 11.23 -8.16
C GLU A 186 8.06 10.67 -6.79
N GLU A 187 7.71 11.53 -5.83
CA GLU A 187 7.18 11.11 -4.53
C GLU A 187 5.81 10.44 -4.62
N ALA A 188 4.87 11.03 -5.39
CA ALA A 188 3.55 10.42 -5.62
C ALA A 188 3.67 9.03 -6.26
N ARG A 189 4.64 8.83 -7.15
CA ARG A 189 4.93 7.55 -7.80
C ARG A 189 5.39 6.48 -6.80
N LEU A 190 6.04 6.87 -5.70
CA LEU A 190 6.42 5.93 -4.64
C LEU A 190 5.23 5.24 -3.99
N ALA A 191 4.05 5.87 -4.02
CA ALA A 191 2.83 5.26 -3.52
C ALA A 191 2.43 3.99 -4.31
N LEU A 192 2.94 3.80 -5.52
CA LEU A 192 2.81 2.57 -6.32
C LEU A 192 4.03 1.66 -6.23
N THR A 193 5.24 2.22 -6.25
CA THR A 193 6.47 1.43 -6.46
C THR A 193 7.12 0.95 -5.17
N GLN A 194 6.83 1.58 -4.03
CA GLN A 194 7.53 1.29 -2.77
C GLN A 194 7.49 -0.19 -2.39
N ALA A 195 6.37 -0.88 -2.60
CA ALA A 195 6.22 -2.29 -2.23
C ALA A 195 7.22 -3.20 -2.95
N GLU A 196 7.57 -2.87 -4.20
CA GLU A 196 8.55 -3.61 -5.02
C GLU A 196 10.00 -3.19 -4.71
N ILE A 197 10.19 -2.01 -4.10
CA ILE A 197 11.51 -1.49 -3.68
C ILE A 197 11.91 -2.05 -2.31
N LEU A 198 10.94 -2.31 -1.43
CA LEU A 198 11.18 -2.86 -0.11
C LEU A 198 11.72 -4.28 -0.18
N HIS A 199 12.88 -4.48 0.43
CA HIS A 199 13.51 -5.79 0.60
C HIS A 199 13.24 -6.26 2.03
N TYR A 200 12.72 -7.47 2.17
CA TYR A 200 12.47 -8.07 3.47
C TYR A 200 13.48 -9.18 3.72
N GLY A 201 13.92 -9.29 4.98
CA GLY A 201 14.73 -10.42 5.41
C GLY A 201 13.93 -11.73 5.32
N PRO A 202 14.62 -12.88 5.29
CA PRO A 202 13.96 -14.19 5.18
C PRO A 202 12.96 -14.46 6.31
N ASP A 203 13.14 -13.82 7.48
CA ASP A 203 12.35 -14.07 8.69
C ASP A 203 11.27 -13.00 8.95
N ALA A 204 11.07 -12.03 8.05
CA ALA A 204 10.07 -10.97 8.22
C ALA A 204 9.40 -10.51 6.90
N PRO A 205 9.00 -11.42 5.97
CA PRO A 205 8.26 -11.00 4.80
C PRO A 205 6.87 -10.48 5.19
N PRO A 206 6.29 -9.53 4.42
CA PRO A 206 4.89 -9.19 4.59
C PRO A 206 4.03 -10.44 4.38
N GLY A 207 3.12 -10.66 5.34
CA GLY A 207 2.28 -11.86 5.41
C GLY A 207 0.89 -11.58 4.87
N CYS A 208 0.23 -12.61 4.34
CA CYS A 208 -1.18 -12.50 4.01
C CYS A 208 -1.89 -13.83 4.16
N SER A 209 -3.07 -13.79 4.80
CA SER A 209 -4.01 -14.90 4.87
C SER A 209 -5.33 -14.48 4.22
N ASN A 210 -5.82 -15.26 3.26
CA ASN A 210 -7.11 -15.01 2.59
C ASN A 210 -7.97 -16.27 2.61
N PHE A 211 -9.29 -16.09 2.66
CA PHE A 211 -10.24 -17.17 2.45
C PHE A 211 -11.43 -16.70 1.61
N ALA A 212 -11.98 -17.60 0.81
CA ALA A 212 -13.24 -17.38 0.10
C ALA A 212 -14.13 -18.61 0.25
N CYS A 213 -15.40 -18.40 0.61
CA CYS A 213 -16.41 -19.47 0.66
C CYS A 213 -17.73 -18.99 0.05
N TRP A 214 -18.41 -19.85 -0.71
CA TRP A 214 -19.66 -19.52 -1.42
C TRP A 214 -20.52 -20.77 -1.69
N GLY A 215 -21.71 -20.57 -2.25
CA GLY A 215 -22.61 -21.64 -2.66
C GLY A 215 -23.09 -22.47 -1.46
N ARG A 216 -22.96 -23.79 -1.52
CA ARG A 216 -23.39 -24.67 -0.40
C ARG A 216 -22.60 -24.48 0.90
N TRP A 217 -21.51 -23.72 0.87
CA TRP A 217 -20.65 -23.45 2.02
C TRP A 217 -21.03 -22.17 2.78
N THR A 218 -22.02 -21.42 2.29
CA THR A 218 -22.60 -20.25 2.97
C THR A 218 -24.11 -20.45 3.13
N THR A 219 -24.73 -19.81 4.14
CA THR A 219 -26.14 -20.05 4.51
C THR A 219 -27.13 -19.60 3.44
N ASP A 220 -26.72 -18.73 2.54
CA ASP A 220 -27.55 -18.11 1.50
C ASP A 220 -26.92 -18.17 0.09
N GLY A 221 -25.82 -18.91 -0.07
CA GLY A 221 -25.12 -19.05 -1.35
C GLY A 221 -24.22 -17.89 -1.75
N ARG A 222 -24.25 -16.74 -1.04
CA ARG A 222 -23.42 -15.58 -1.36
C ARG A 222 -21.94 -15.87 -1.11
N LEU A 223 -21.07 -15.13 -1.81
CA LEU A 223 -19.63 -15.15 -1.58
C LEU A 223 -19.30 -14.39 -0.28
N LEU A 224 -18.57 -15.04 0.61
CA LEU A 224 -17.83 -14.41 1.69
C LEU A 224 -16.34 -14.47 1.31
N HIS A 225 -15.70 -13.30 1.24
CA HIS A 225 -14.27 -13.16 1.02
C HIS A 225 -13.70 -12.38 2.20
N GLY A 226 -12.68 -12.92 2.85
CA GLY A 226 -12.02 -12.28 3.97
C GLY A 226 -10.51 -12.41 3.86
N ARG A 227 -9.83 -11.43 4.45
CA ARG A 227 -8.41 -11.20 4.32
C ARG A 227 -7.84 -10.63 5.61
N ASN A 228 -6.67 -11.13 6.00
CA ASN A 228 -5.70 -10.42 6.83
C ASN A 228 -4.48 -10.09 5.98
N LEU A 229 -4.02 -8.84 6.08
CA LEU A 229 -2.76 -8.37 5.54
C LEU A 229 -1.87 -8.01 6.72
N ASP A 230 -0.78 -8.76 6.88
CA ASP A 230 0.13 -8.60 7.98
C ASP A 230 1.26 -7.66 7.55
N TRP A 231 1.28 -6.47 8.16
CA TRP A 231 2.30 -5.46 7.94
C TRP A 231 2.89 -5.03 9.28
N SER A 232 4.14 -4.59 9.28
CA SER A 232 4.76 -4.08 10.51
C SER A 232 4.07 -2.79 10.95
N ILE A 233 3.54 -2.77 12.18
CA ILE A 233 2.94 -1.57 12.78
C ILE A 233 3.97 -0.44 12.95
N LEU A 234 5.26 -0.78 13.03
CA LEU A 234 6.35 0.20 13.07
C LEU A 234 6.51 0.93 11.75
N GLY A 235 5.98 0.37 10.65
CA GLY A 235 5.92 1.06 9.36
C GLY A 235 4.93 2.23 9.39
N GLY A 236 3.88 2.20 10.20
CA GLY A 236 2.93 3.31 10.30
C GLY A 236 1.93 3.43 9.14
N ALA A 237 1.81 2.43 8.26
CA ALA A 237 0.83 2.44 7.16
C ALA A 237 -0.62 2.62 7.66
N GLN A 238 -0.90 2.13 8.87
CA GLN A 238 -2.21 2.22 9.51
C GLN A 238 -2.59 3.64 9.98
N GLU A 239 -1.63 4.54 10.13
CA GLU A 239 -1.84 5.89 10.69
C GLU A 239 -2.70 6.76 9.76
N ASP A 240 -2.61 6.52 8.45
CA ASP A 240 -3.35 7.22 7.40
C ASP A 240 -4.08 6.25 6.46
N ALA A 241 -4.55 5.13 7.03
CA ALA A 241 -5.37 4.17 6.33
C ALA A 241 -6.70 4.79 5.88
N VAL A 242 -7.10 4.49 4.64
CA VAL A 242 -8.29 5.05 4.01
C VAL A 242 -8.92 4.03 3.08
N ILE A 243 -10.26 4.01 3.07
CA ILE A 243 -11.02 3.29 2.06
C ILE A 243 -11.19 4.24 0.87
N LEU A 244 -10.59 3.88 -0.26
CA LEU A 244 -10.64 4.65 -1.48
C LEU A 244 -11.66 4.01 -2.42
N VAL A 245 -12.58 4.80 -2.97
CA VAL A 245 -13.64 4.33 -3.88
C VAL A 245 -13.53 5.10 -5.19
N TRP A 246 -13.28 4.41 -6.29
CA TRP A 246 -13.21 5.00 -7.63
C TRP A 246 -14.52 4.78 -8.38
N ARG A 247 -15.01 5.84 -9.02
CA ARG A 247 -16.13 5.82 -9.95
C ARG A 247 -15.66 6.39 -11.30
N PRO A 248 -14.91 5.59 -12.07
CA PRO A 248 -14.31 6.09 -13.30
C PRO A 248 -15.38 6.45 -14.33
N LYS A 249 -15.09 7.47 -15.14
CA LYS A 249 -15.89 7.85 -16.32
C LYS A 249 -15.75 6.77 -17.39
N GLY A 250 -16.55 5.72 -17.24
CA GLY A 250 -16.42 4.47 -17.98
C GLY A 250 -15.68 3.41 -17.16
N GLY A 251 -16.12 2.16 -17.26
CA GLY A 251 -15.63 1.06 -16.43
C GLY A 251 -16.54 0.77 -15.23
N SER A 252 -16.08 -0.10 -14.35
CA SER A 252 -16.81 -0.51 -13.14
C SER A 252 -16.27 0.26 -11.93
N PRO A 253 -17.13 0.82 -11.08
CA PRO A 253 -16.71 1.30 -9.77
C PRO A 253 -16.04 0.17 -8.98
N PHE A 254 -15.01 0.53 -8.23
CA PHE A 254 -14.27 -0.39 -7.37
C PHE A 254 -13.80 0.35 -6.13
N MET A 255 -13.47 -0.39 -5.09
CA MET A 255 -12.87 0.15 -3.87
C MET A 255 -11.58 -0.57 -3.52
N MET A 256 -10.67 0.14 -2.86
CA MET A 256 -9.48 -0.42 -2.23
C MET A 256 -9.33 0.07 -0.80
N LEU A 257 -8.89 -0.82 0.09
CA LEU A 257 -8.36 -0.41 1.40
C LEU A 257 -6.87 -0.17 1.21
N SER A 258 -6.41 1.05 1.45
CA SER A 258 -5.01 1.43 1.30
C SER A 258 -4.64 2.52 2.31
N TRP A 259 -3.55 3.24 2.05
CA TRP A 259 -3.18 4.47 2.75
C TRP A 259 -3.33 5.68 1.82
N SER A 260 -3.42 6.87 2.41
CA SER A 260 -3.62 8.11 1.66
C SER A 260 -2.52 8.34 0.62
N GLY A 261 -2.91 8.69 -0.60
CA GLY A 261 -1.98 8.92 -1.71
C GLY A 261 -1.61 7.67 -2.52
N ALA A 262 -1.94 6.47 -2.04
CA ALA A 262 -1.80 5.25 -2.83
C ALA A 262 -2.91 5.11 -3.86
N ILE A 263 -2.53 4.97 -5.12
CA ILE A 263 -3.47 4.64 -6.22
C ILE A 263 -3.46 3.15 -6.57
N GLY A 264 -2.89 2.34 -5.69
CA GLY A 264 -2.86 0.88 -5.75
C GLY A 264 -3.05 0.27 -4.36
N SER A 265 -3.46 -0.99 -4.32
CA SER A 265 -3.51 -1.79 -3.10
C SER A 265 -3.46 -3.27 -3.45
N VAL A 266 -3.18 -4.08 -2.45
CA VAL A 266 -3.35 -5.52 -2.52
C VAL A 266 -4.79 -5.96 -2.22
N THR A 267 -5.66 -5.08 -1.65
CA THR A 267 -7.04 -5.40 -1.20
C THR A 267 -8.08 -4.54 -1.91
N GLY A 268 -9.10 -5.17 -2.50
CA GLY A 268 -10.21 -4.44 -3.12
C GLY A 268 -11.43 -5.29 -3.46
N MET A 269 -12.49 -4.63 -3.94
CA MET A 269 -13.73 -5.24 -4.46
C MET A 269 -14.41 -4.35 -5.51
#